data_AF-T0Z8Z2-F1
#
_entry.id   AF-T0Z8Z2-F1
#
_cell.length_a   1.000
_cell.length_b   1.000
_cell.length_c   1.000
_cell.angle_alpha   90.00
_cell.angle_beta   90.00
_cell.angle_gamma   90.00
#
_symmetry.space_group_name_H-M   'P 1'
#
loop_
_entity.id
_entity.type
_entity.pdbx_description
1 polymer ?
#
loop_
_entity_poly.entity_id
_entity_poly.type
_entity_poly.pdbx_seq_one_letter_code
_entity_poly.pdbx_strand_id
1 'polypeptide(L)'
;MRINSERMRERFSMMGKNALFTNITDMEPEELIDLYAKRNRVEHCFRVISMRDLASPVYHWTDQKIRVHMFFSYLAYLFLAVMYNRIRPIYPGISLTSVQDMLAKVRLQYIISGKEVRKNLDSRDPEALHIAASLDLISAA
;
A
#
# COMPACT_ATOMS: atom_id res chain seq x y z
N MET A 1 -0.86 -23.89 16.92
CA MET A 1 0.49 -23.80 16.32
C MET A 1 1.52 -24.13 17.41
N ARG A 2 2.21 -25.28 17.33
CA ARG A 2 3.24 -25.68 18.32
C ARG A 2 4.57 -25.04 17.93
N ILE A 3 5.09 -24.13 18.75
CA ILE A 3 6.39 -23.46 18.50
C ILE A 3 7.51 -24.43 18.93
N ASN A 4 8.37 -24.82 18.00
CA ASN A 4 9.54 -25.65 18.28
C ASN A 4 10.63 -24.79 18.95
N SER A 5 10.84 -25.01 20.24
CA SER A 5 11.72 -24.22 21.12
C SER A 5 13.21 -24.45 20.87
N GLU A 6 13.61 -25.58 20.30
CA GLU A 6 15.00 -25.87 19.90
C GLU A 6 15.41 -25.06 18.68
N ARG A 7 14.60 -25.09 17.61
CA ARG A 7 14.82 -24.30 16.40
C ARG A 7 14.80 -22.78 16.66
N MET A 8 13.97 -22.35 17.61
CA MET A 8 13.97 -20.95 18.05
C MET A 8 15.30 -20.58 18.70
N ARG A 9 15.83 -21.44 19.58
CA ARG A 9 17.13 -21.20 20.25
C ARG A 9 18.29 -21.15 19.27
N GLU A 10 18.35 -22.07 18.30
CA GLU A 10 19.36 -22.03 17.22
C GLU A 10 19.30 -20.73 16.42
N ARG A 11 18.09 -20.27 16.06
CA ARG A 11 17.90 -19.00 15.35
C ARG A 11 18.37 -17.80 16.19
N PHE A 12 18.05 -17.80 17.48
CA PHE A 12 18.52 -16.74 18.39
C PHE A 12 20.04 -16.76 18.57
N SER A 13 20.68 -17.94 18.60
CA SER A 13 22.15 -18.02 18.69
C SER A 13 22.86 -17.54 17.42
N MET A 14 22.19 -17.58 16.27
CA MET A 14 22.70 -17.08 14.99
C MET A 14 22.38 -15.59 14.76
N MET A 15 21.49 -14.98 15.54
CA MET A 15 21.19 -13.56 15.43
C MET A 15 22.32 -12.73 16.05
N GLY A 16 22.96 -11.88 15.24
CA GLY A 16 23.90 -10.87 15.73
C GLY A 16 23.23 -9.88 16.68
N LYS A 17 24.04 -9.14 17.44
CA LYS A 17 23.54 -8.05 18.30
C LYS A 17 23.21 -6.83 17.44
N ASN A 18 22.00 -6.29 17.59
CA ASN A 18 21.62 -5.01 16.98
C ASN A 18 21.82 -3.89 18.00
N ALA A 19 22.56 -2.84 17.62
CA ALA A 19 22.72 -1.63 18.42
C ALA A 19 21.97 -0.48 17.74
N LEU A 20 21.13 0.23 18.51
CA LEU A 20 20.39 1.40 18.05
C LEU A 20 21.01 2.64 18.70
N PHE A 21 21.47 3.58 17.88
CA PHE A 21 21.97 4.88 18.33
C PHE A 21 20.89 5.93 18.06
N THR A 22 20.57 6.73 19.07
CA THR A 22 19.54 7.77 19.00
C THR A 22 19.99 9.01 19.78
N ASN A 23 19.48 10.17 19.39
CA ASN A 23 19.60 11.43 20.14
C ASN A 23 18.39 11.68 21.06
N ILE A 24 17.42 10.77 21.10
CA ILE A 24 16.25 10.82 21.97
C ILE A 24 16.67 10.31 23.36
N THR A 25 16.65 11.18 24.36
CA THR A 25 17.04 10.84 25.75
C THR A 25 15.84 10.57 26.67
N ASP A 26 14.66 11.05 26.29
CA ASP A 26 13.50 11.15 27.19
C ASP A 26 12.44 10.06 26.94
N MET A 27 12.86 8.89 26.43
CA MET A 27 11.99 7.79 26.05
C MET A 27 12.54 6.47 26.59
N GLU A 28 11.66 5.60 27.09
CA GLU A 28 12.07 4.29 27.59
C GLU A 28 12.62 3.40 26.46
N PRO A 29 13.61 2.54 26.74
CA PRO A 29 14.25 1.70 25.72
C PRO A 29 13.28 0.82 24.93
N GLU A 30 12.25 0.28 25.57
CA GLU A 30 11.23 -0.57 24.93
C GLU A 30 10.41 0.23 23.90
N GLU A 31 10.02 1.46 24.25
CA GLU A 31 9.29 2.35 23.36
C GLU A 31 10.15 2.78 22.17
N LEU A 32 11.45 3.01 22.41
CA LEU A 32 12.41 3.34 21.37
C LEU A 32 12.58 2.19 20.36
N ILE A 33 12.64 0.94 20.85
CA ILE A 33 12.70 -0.25 19.99
C ILE A 33 11.41 -0.38 19.16
N ASP A 34 10.24 -0.19 19.77
CA ASP A 34 8.96 -0.23 19.05
C ASP A 34 8.86 0.90 18.00
N LEU A 35 9.32 2.10 18.34
CA LEU A 35 9.41 3.22 17.40
C LEU A 35 10.33 2.88 16.22
N TYR A 36 11.50 2.30 16.48
CA TYR A 36 12.41 1.86 15.41
C TYR A 36 11.78 0.78 14.54
N ALA A 37 11.06 -0.19 15.14
CA ALA A 37 10.37 -1.24 14.40
C ALA A 37 9.31 -0.68 13.44
N LYS A 38 8.67 0.45 13.77
CA LYS A 38 7.70 1.14 12.88
C LYS A 38 8.36 1.65 11.59
N ARG A 39 9.68 1.85 11.53
CA ARG A 39 10.40 2.19 10.28
C ARG A 39 10.15 1.18 9.17
N ASN A 40 10.04 -0.10 9.52
CA ASN A 40 9.75 -1.18 8.56
C ASN A 40 8.44 -0.95 7.81
N ARG A 41 7.46 -0.29 8.45
CA ARG A 41 6.19 0.05 7.80
C ARG A 41 6.39 1.09 6.71
N VAL A 42 7.21 2.11 6.97
CA VAL A 42 7.58 3.14 6.00
C VAL A 42 8.34 2.52 4.83
N GLU A 43 9.34 1.68 5.12
CA GLU A 43 10.08 0.94 4.08
C GLU A 43 9.17 0.06 3.22
N HIS A 44 8.19 -0.62 3.85
CA HIS A 44 7.21 -1.41 3.13
C HIS A 44 6.33 -0.55 2.22
N CYS A 45 5.88 0.63 2.67
CA CYS A 45 5.13 1.56 1.83
C CYS A 45 5.93 1.97 0.59
N PHE A 46 7.19 2.40 0.76
CA PHE A 46 8.05 2.76 -0.37
C PHE A 46 8.32 1.60 -1.31
N ARG A 47 8.51 0.39 -0.78
CA ARG A 47 8.67 -0.81 -1.59
C ARG A 47 7.44 -1.07 -2.46
N VAL A 48 6.24 -0.97 -1.89
CA VAL A 48 4.98 -1.16 -2.64
C VAL A 48 4.82 -0.09 -3.73
N ILE A 49 5.09 1.18 -3.41
CA ILE A 49 5.03 2.29 -4.36
C ILE A 49 5.96 2.05 -5.54
N SER A 50 7.23 1.71 -5.27
CA SER A 50 8.22 1.44 -6.31
C SER A 50 7.87 0.20 -7.14
N MET A 51 7.40 -0.88 -6.52
CA MET A 51 6.98 -2.09 -7.23
C MET A 51 5.80 -1.86 -8.19
N ARG A 52 4.97 -0.87 -7.89
CA ARG A 52 3.75 -0.54 -8.64
C ARG A 52 3.86 0.69 -9.52
N ASP A 53 5.06 1.26 -9.60
CA ASP A 53 5.36 2.50 -10.32
C ASP A 53 4.36 3.63 -10.02
N LEU A 54 3.87 3.68 -8.77
CA LEU A 54 2.83 4.64 -8.37
C LEU A 54 3.40 6.05 -8.20
N ALA A 55 4.62 6.13 -7.67
CA ALA A 55 5.37 7.35 -7.45
C ALA A 55 6.84 6.95 -7.25
N SER A 56 7.49 6.48 -8.31
CA SER A 56 8.86 5.98 -8.24
C SER A 56 9.81 7.02 -7.63
N PRO A 57 10.70 6.62 -6.70
CA PRO A 57 11.65 7.55 -6.10
C PRO A 57 12.55 8.16 -7.17
N VAL A 58 12.46 9.48 -7.32
CA VAL A 58 13.37 10.26 -8.17
C VAL A 58 14.37 10.94 -7.25
N TYR A 59 15.66 10.87 -7.58
CA TYR A 59 16.66 11.64 -6.86
C TYR A 59 16.34 13.14 -6.99
N HIS A 60 15.98 13.75 -5.88
CA HIS A 60 15.73 15.18 -5.76
C HIS A 60 16.78 15.80 -4.84
N TRP A 61 17.37 16.93 -5.25
CA TRP A 61 18.44 17.58 -4.49
C TRP A 61 17.97 18.80 -3.69
N THR A 62 16.72 19.26 -3.85
CA THR A 62 16.17 20.37 -3.07
C THR A 62 15.14 19.86 -2.06
N ASP A 63 15.19 20.42 -0.85
CA ASP A 63 14.25 20.09 0.24
C ASP A 63 12.79 20.22 -0.19
N GLN A 64 12.49 21.23 -1.01
CA GLN A 64 11.14 21.45 -1.53
C GLN A 64 10.69 20.27 -2.40
N LYS A 65 11.52 19.80 -3.33
CA LYS A 65 11.17 18.69 -4.23
C LYS A 65 11.10 17.36 -3.48
N ILE A 66 11.98 17.16 -2.49
CA ILE A 66 11.92 16.00 -1.59
C ILE A 66 10.56 15.98 -0.85
N ARG A 67 10.14 17.09 -0.24
CA ARG A 67 8.84 17.17 0.46
C ARG A 67 7.65 16.87 -0.45
N VAL A 68 7.65 17.45 -1.66
CA VAL A 68 6.56 17.22 -2.63
C VAL A 68 6.50 15.76 -3.07
N HIS A 69 7.65 15.14 -3.37
CA HIS A 69 7.70 13.73 -3.76
C HIS A 69 7.19 12.82 -2.62
N MET A 70 7.66 13.03 -1.39
CA MET A 70 7.21 12.28 -0.22
C MET A 70 5.70 12.40 -0.01
N PHE A 71 5.13 13.59 -0.21
CA PHE A 71 3.69 13.82 -0.14
C PHE A 71 2.92 13.01 -1.17
N PHE A 72 3.31 13.05 -2.45
CA PHE A 72 2.64 12.28 -3.50
C PHE A 72 2.79 10.77 -3.32
N SER A 73 3.97 10.30 -2.91
CA SER A 73 4.23 8.91 -2.57
C SER A 73 3.31 8.43 -1.45
N TYR A 74 3.17 9.21 -0.38
CA TYR A 74 2.24 8.90 0.71
C TYR A 74 0.78 8.90 0.23
N LEU A 75 0.38 9.89 -0.58
CA LEU A 75 -0.98 9.99 -1.11
C LEU A 75 -1.33 8.78 -2.00
N ALA A 76 -0.41 8.36 -2.87
CA ALA A 76 -0.61 7.19 -3.73
C ALA A 76 -0.77 5.90 -2.90
N TYR A 77 0.06 5.72 -1.87
CA TYR A 77 -0.08 4.59 -0.95
C TYR A 77 -1.41 4.64 -0.17
N LEU A 78 -1.83 5.82 0.29
CA LEU A 78 -3.10 5.99 0.99
C LEU A 78 -4.27 5.58 0.09
N PHE A 79 -4.29 6.01 -1.18
CA PHE A 79 -5.31 5.56 -2.13
C PHE A 79 -5.32 4.05 -2.30
N LEU A 80 -4.14 3.43 -2.49
CA LEU A 80 -4.04 1.97 -2.61
C LEU A 80 -4.54 1.25 -1.35
N ALA A 81 -4.19 1.74 -0.16
CA ALA A 81 -4.62 1.18 1.11
C ALA A 81 -6.13 1.33 1.33
N VAL A 82 -6.72 2.46 0.95
CA VAL A 82 -8.17 2.67 1.01
C VAL A 82 -8.89 1.71 0.05
N MET A 83 -8.41 1.58 -1.18
CA MET A 83 -8.97 0.62 -2.14
C MET A 83 -8.85 -0.82 -1.63
N TYR A 84 -7.69 -1.21 -1.09
CA TYR A 84 -7.49 -2.52 -0.47
C TYR A 84 -8.51 -2.79 0.64
N ASN A 85 -8.69 -1.86 1.56
CA ASN A 85 -9.62 -2.01 2.68
C ASN A 85 -11.09 -2.09 2.23
N ARG A 86 -11.44 -1.43 1.12
CA ARG A 86 -12.79 -1.54 0.52
C ARG A 86 -13.01 -2.86 -0.24
N ILE A 87 -11.98 -3.38 -0.90
CA ILE A 87 -12.10 -4.61 -1.72
C ILE A 87 -11.99 -5.87 -0.85
N ARG A 88 -11.14 -5.86 0.18
CA ARG A 88 -10.87 -7.03 1.03
C ARG A 88 -12.12 -7.74 1.59
N PRO A 89 -13.18 -7.05 2.03
CA PRO A 89 -14.42 -7.70 2.46
C PRO A 89 -15.18 -8.41 1.33
N ILE A 90 -15.05 -7.92 0.09
CA ILE A 90 -15.74 -8.45 -1.10
C ILE A 90 -14.94 -9.63 -1.69
N TYR A 91 -13.61 -9.54 -1.67
CA TYR A 91 -12.71 -10.57 -2.21
C TYR A 91 -11.65 -10.99 -1.18
N PRO A 92 -11.98 -11.96 -0.30
CA PRO A 92 -11.06 -12.49 0.70
C PRO A 92 -9.91 -13.22 0.02
N GLY A 93 -8.72 -12.61 0.02
CA GLY A 93 -7.53 -13.16 -0.66
C GLY A 93 -6.77 -12.12 -1.47
N ILE A 94 -7.36 -10.94 -1.71
CA ILE A 94 -6.63 -9.83 -2.33
C ILE A 94 -5.47 -9.40 -1.43
N SER A 95 -4.34 -9.06 -2.04
CA SER A 95 -3.19 -8.46 -1.36
C SER A 95 -3.12 -6.97 -1.70
N LEU A 96 -2.45 -6.18 -0.86
CA LEU A 96 -2.30 -4.74 -1.10
C LEU A 96 -1.69 -4.46 -2.48
N THR A 97 -0.73 -5.28 -2.91
CA THR A 97 -0.12 -5.13 -4.22
C THR A 97 -1.10 -5.52 -5.32
N SER A 98 -1.85 -6.62 -5.21
CA SER A 98 -2.71 -7.11 -6.30
C SER A 98 -3.95 -6.26 -6.58
N VAL A 99 -4.30 -5.32 -5.69
CA VAL A 99 -5.40 -4.36 -5.89
C VAL A 99 -5.28 -3.61 -7.22
N GLN A 100 -4.10 -3.12 -7.55
CA GLN A 100 -3.91 -2.38 -8.80
C GLN A 100 -4.12 -3.27 -10.02
N ASP A 101 -3.61 -4.50 -10.01
CA ASP A 101 -3.79 -5.45 -11.11
C ASP A 101 -5.27 -5.81 -11.30
N MET A 102 -6.01 -5.97 -10.20
CA MET A 102 -7.45 -6.22 -10.24
C MET A 102 -8.21 -5.04 -10.85
N LEU A 103 -7.95 -3.82 -10.36
CA LEU A 103 -8.62 -2.61 -10.84
C LEU A 103 -8.21 -2.23 -12.26
N ALA A 104 -6.98 -2.53 -12.69
CA ALA A 104 -6.51 -2.28 -14.06
C ALA A 104 -7.27 -3.08 -15.12
N LYS A 105 -7.95 -4.18 -14.73
CA LYS A 105 -8.82 -4.95 -15.63
C LYS A 105 -10.17 -4.26 -15.88
N VAL A 106 -10.53 -3.27 -15.07
CA VAL A 106 -11.79 -2.54 -15.15
C VAL A 106 -11.59 -1.33 -16.05
N ARG A 107 -12.48 -1.17 -17.04
CA ARG A 107 -12.49 -0.02 -17.95
C ARG A 107 -13.77 0.78 -17.73
N LEU A 108 -13.62 2.08 -17.53
CA LEU A 108 -14.73 3.03 -17.52
C LEU A 108 -14.86 3.65 -18.91
N GLN A 109 -16.04 3.49 -19.51
CA GLN A 109 -16.37 4.01 -20.83
C GLN A 109 -17.37 5.16 -20.70
N TYR A 110 -17.11 6.24 -21.42
CA TYR A 110 -18.01 7.38 -21.51
C TYR A 110 -18.60 7.42 -22.92
N ILE A 111 -19.91 7.23 -23.03
CA ILE A 111 -20.66 7.33 -24.28
C ILE A 111 -21.34 8.70 -24.28
N ILE A 112 -20.92 9.57 -25.20
CA ILE A 112 -21.46 10.92 -25.35
C ILE A 112 -22.37 10.93 -26.58
N SER A 113 -23.64 11.30 -26.39
CA SER A 113 -24.61 11.47 -27.46
C SER A 113 -25.29 12.83 -27.32
N GLY A 114 -24.80 13.81 -28.08
CA GLY A 114 -25.24 15.20 -27.93
C GLY A 114 -24.92 15.76 -26.54
N LYS A 115 -25.95 16.04 -25.73
CA LYS A 115 -25.83 16.49 -24.33
C LYS A 115 -25.88 15.35 -23.30
N GLU A 116 -26.23 14.14 -23.71
CA GLU A 116 -26.27 12.99 -22.80
C GLU A 116 -24.88 12.36 -22.67
N VAL A 117 -24.45 12.12 -21.43
CA VAL A 117 -23.24 11.36 -21.11
C VAL A 117 -23.66 10.10 -20.35
N ARG A 118 -23.43 8.93 -20.92
CA ARG A 118 -23.65 7.63 -20.28
C ARG A 118 -22.31 7.04 -19.86
N LYS A 119 -22.20 6.65 -18.59
CA LYS A 119 -21.02 5.97 -18.03
C LYS A 119 -21.30 4.47 -18.02
N ASN A 120 -20.36 3.66 -18.48
CA ASN A 120 -20.46 2.19 -18.46
C ASN A 120 -19.16 1.58 -17.94
N LEU A 121 -19.26 0.52 -17.12
CA LEU A 121 -18.11 -0.26 -16.68
C LEU A 121 -18.01 -1.53 -17.53
N ASP A 122 -16.84 -1.76 -18.09
CA ASP A 122 -16.50 -2.95 -18.87
C ASP A 122 -15.32 -3.66 -18.24
N SER A 123 -15.36 -4.99 -18.19
CA SER A 123 -14.19 -5.80 -17.90
C SER A 123 -14.33 -7.17 -18.55
N ARG A 124 -13.20 -7.74 -18.98
CA ARG A 124 -13.14 -9.14 -19.41
C ARG A 124 -13.16 -10.12 -18.23
N ASP A 125 -12.93 -9.62 -17.02
CA ASP A 125 -12.88 -10.41 -15.79
C ASP A 125 -14.16 -10.18 -14.97
N PRO A 126 -15.01 -11.22 -14.79
CA PRO A 126 -16.26 -11.10 -14.03
C PRO A 126 -16.05 -10.68 -12.57
N GLU A 127 -14.95 -11.10 -11.94
CA GLU A 127 -14.66 -10.73 -10.55
C GLU A 127 -14.32 -9.25 -10.44
N ALA A 128 -13.50 -8.75 -11.37
CA ALA A 128 -13.14 -7.34 -11.42
C ALA A 128 -14.38 -6.45 -11.65
N LEU A 129 -15.31 -6.89 -12.49
CA LEU A 129 -16.57 -6.18 -12.73
C LEU A 129 -17.46 -6.16 -11.48
N HIS A 130 -17.58 -7.28 -10.77
CA HIS A 130 -18.35 -7.37 -9.53
C HIS A 130 -17.77 -6.46 -8.43
N ILE A 131 -16.44 -6.44 -8.30
CA ILE A 131 -15.74 -5.54 -7.36
C ILE A 131 -15.98 -4.08 -7.74
N ALA A 132 -15.84 -3.73 -9.03
CA ALA A 132 -16.04 -2.36 -9.50
C ALA A 132 -17.47 -1.84 -9.26
N ALA A 133 -18.47 -2.69 -9.49
CA ALA A 133 -19.86 -2.38 -9.20
C ALA A 133 -20.09 -2.20 -7.69
N SER A 134 -19.50 -3.07 -6.86
CA SER A 134 -19.64 -3.05 -5.40
C SER A 134 -18.91 -1.87 -4.74
N LEU A 135 -17.86 -1.36 -5.37
CA LEU A 135 -17.14 -0.16 -4.95
C LEU A 135 -17.89 1.15 -5.28
N ASP A 136 -19.00 1.06 -6.01
CA ASP A 136 -19.82 2.18 -6.46
C ASP A 136 -19.01 3.27 -7.20
N LEU A 137 -18.06 2.84 -8.04
CA LEU A 137 -17.13 3.73 -8.75
C LEU A 137 -17.84 4.65 -9.77
N ILE A 138 -19.12 4.41 -10.08
CA ILE A 138 -19.91 5.22 -11.02
C ILE A 138 -20.65 6.36 -10.31
N SER A 139 -21.08 6.19 -9.05
CA SER A 139 -21.93 7.19 -8.36
C SER A 139 -21.18 8.43 -7.88
N ALA A 140 -19.85 8.37 -7.82
CA ALA A 140 -19.03 9.42 -7.19
C ALA A 140 -18.79 10.69 -8.05
N ALA A 141 -19.58 10.92 -9.12
CA ALA A 141 -19.48 12.13 -9.93
C ALA A 141 -20.81 12.56 -10.56
#